data_AF-A0A4P5Y5M9-F1
#
_entry.id   AF-A0A4P5Y5M9-F1
#
_cell.length_a   1.000
_cell.length_b   1.000
_cell.length_c   1.000
_cell.angle_alpha   90.00
_cell.angle_beta   90.00
_cell.angle_gamma   90.00
#
_symmetry.space_group_name_H-M   'P 1'
#
loop_
_entity.id
_entity.type
_entity.pdbx_description
1 polymer ?
#
loop_
_entity_poly.entity_id
_entity_poly.type
_entity_poly.pdbx_seq_one_letter_code
_entity_poly.pdbx_strand_id
1 'polypeptide(L)'
;MSRGTTVKPRRVAVLGASPDEGKPSHQAVVRYVAAGWTVWPVRPDGAAVAHVPSVRSLADLPEPPDLICVYLNPRRALGELDAIVATGCKILWLNPGADSNADGGATLVAAATARGLRVIEACTLVVLSWGDPWEVANDPSKIATA
;
A
#
# COMPACT_ATOMS: atom_id res chain seq x y z
N MET A 1 16.38 26.08 23.19
CA MET A 1 15.29 26.09 22.17
C MET A 1 15.55 24.93 21.21
N SER A 2 14.89 23.79 21.41
CA SER A 2 15.08 22.60 20.57
C SER A 2 14.49 22.87 19.19
N ARG A 3 15.29 22.67 18.13
CA ARG A 3 14.81 22.71 16.74
C ARG A 3 13.89 21.52 16.55
N GLY A 4 12.57 21.75 16.57
CA GLY A 4 11.60 20.71 16.27
C GLY A 4 11.76 20.28 14.81
N THR A 5 12.37 19.12 14.59
CA THR A 5 12.38 18.48 13.28
C THR A 5 10.94 18.08 12.95
N THR A 6 10.27 18.84 12.10
CA THR A 6 8.99 18.42 11.53
C THR A 6 9.24 17.23 10.62
N VAL A 7 8.99 16.02 11.12
CA VAL A 7 9.01 14.81 10.29
C VAL A 7 7.82 14.92 9.34
N LYS A 8 8.09 15.01 8.03
CA LYS A 8 7.01 14.97 7.01
C LYS A 8 6.24 13.65 7.18
N PRO A 9 4.90 13.67 7.25
CA PRO A 9 4.13 12.44 7.35
C PRO A 9 4.39 11.56 6.12
N ARG A 10 4.47 10.24 6.35
CA ARG A 10 4.62 9.25 5.29
C ARG A 10 3.33 9.13 4.49
N ARG A 11 3.45 8.81 3.20
CA ARG A 11 2.35 8.79 2.24
C ARG A 11 2.09 7.37 1.77
N VAL A 12 0.85 6.92 1.82
CA VAL A 12 0.44 5.61 1.34
C VAL A 12 -0.73 5.72 0.36
N ALA A 13 -0.60 5.03 -0.77
CA ALA A 13 -1.73 4.76 -1.65
C ALA A 13 -2.29 3.36 -1.35
N VAL A 14 -3.56 3.27 -0.99
CA VAL A 14 -4.24 1.99 -0.74
C VAL A 14 -4.99 1.56 -2.01
N LEU A 15 -4.32 0.75 -2.83
CA LEU A 15 -4.82 0.29 -4.13
C LEU A 15 -5.82 -0.85 -3.96
N GLY A 16 -7.05 -0.65 -4.44
CA GLY A 16 -8.16 -1.57 -4.19
C GLY A 16 -8.88 -1.30 -2.87
N ALA A 17 -8.84 -0.06 -2.39
CA ALA A 17 -9.62 0.36 -1.23
C ALA A 17 -11.14 0.18 -1.46
N SER A 18 -11.85 -0.23 -0.41
CA SER A 18 -13.29 -0.54 -0.46
C SER A 18 -14.04 0.29 0.58
N PRO A 19 -15.28 0.75 0.34
CA PRO A 19 -16.04 1.52 1.33
C PRO A 19 -16.69 0.59 2.36
N ASP A 20 -16.85 -0.68 2.01
CA ASP A 20 -17.37 -1.75 2.85
C ASP A 20 -16.46 -1.95 4.07
N GLU A 21 -16.98 -1.62 5.25
CA GLU A 21 -16.30 -1.69 6.55
C GLU A 21 -15.83 -3.12 6.90
N GLY A 22 -16.47 -4.14 6.32
CA GLY A 22 -16.08 -5.54 6.49
C GLY A 22 -14.85 -5.95 5.67
N LYS A 23 -14.35 -5.10 4.77
CA LYS A 23 -13.16 -5.40 3.95
C LYS A 23 -11.87 -4.99 4.68
N PRO A 24 -10.81 -5.84 4.62
CA PRO A 24 -9.50 -5.48 5.14
C PRO A 24 -8.93 -4.17 4.58
N SER A 25 -9.23 -3.85 3.32
CA SER A 25 -8.76 -2.60 2.69
C SER A 25 -9.43 -1.34 3.25
N HIS A 26 -10.66 -1.43 3.78
CA HIS A 26 -11.27 -0.33 4.54
C HIS A 26 -10.52 -0.13 5.86
N GLN A 27 -10.28 -1.22 6.59
CA GLN A 27 -9.57 -1.19 7.87
C GLN A 27 -8.12 -0.68 7.72
N ALA A 28 -7.49 -0.93 6.57
CA ALA A 28 -6.16 -0.40 6.27
C ALA A 28 -6.18 1.13 6.20
N VAL A 29 -7.17 1.72 5.53
CA VAL A 29 -7.32 3.18 5.45
C VAL A 29 -7.50 3.76 6.86
N VAL A 30 -8.40 3.20 7.67
CA VAL A 30 -8.62 3.63 9.07
C VAL A 30 -7.32 3.61 9.86
N ARG A 31 -6.57 2.49 9.82
CA ARG A 31 -5.37 2.31 10.64
C ARG A 31 -4.20 3.18 10.17
N TYR A 32 -4.02 3.37 8.86
CA TYR A 32 -2.99 4.29 8.36
C TYR A 32 -3.27 5.74 8.77
N VAL A 33 -4.53 6.18 8.70
CA VAL A 33 -4.92 7.51 9.18
C VAL A 33 -4.63 7.64 10.68
N ALA A 34 -5.02 6.65 11.48
CA ALA A 34 -4.74 6.63 12.92
C ALA A 34 -3.23 6.64 13.24
N ALA A 35 -2.41 6.04 12.38
CA ALA A 35 -0.95 6.03 12.49
C ALA A 35 -0.29 7.35 12.01
N GLY A 36 -1.06 8.37 11.62
CA GLY A 36 -0.52 9.67 11.21
C GLY A 36 0.02 9.72 9.78
N TRP A 37 -0.34 8.75 8.93
CA TRP A 37 0.02 8.76 7.52
C TRP A 37 -0.88 9.69 6.71
N THR A 38 -0.35 10.23 5.61
CA THR A 38 -1.16 10.78 4.52
C THR A 38 -1.66 9.60 3.67
N VAL A 39 -2.98 9.44 3.58
CA VAL A 39 -3.60 8.25 2.98
C VAL A 39 -4.40 8.63 1.74
N TRP A 40 -4.14 7.93 0.64
CA TRP A 40 -4.95 8.02 -0.58
C TRP A 40 -5.56 6.66 -0.90
N PRO A 41 -6.85 6.44 -0.61
CA PRO A 41 -7.59 5.31 -1.15
C PRO A 41 -7.65 5.42 -2.68
N VAL A 42 -7.36 4.33 -3.38
CA VAL A 42 -7.38 4.30 -4.86
C VAL A 42 -8.38 3.25 -5.32
N ARG A 43 -9.40 3.71 -6.06
CA ARG A 43 -10.51 2.87 -6.54
C ARG A 43 -11.29 3.52 -7.70
N PRO A 44 -11.81 2.74 -8.66
CA PRO A 44 -12.32 3.30 -9.93
C PRO A 44 -13.50 4.27 -9.82
N ASP A 45 -14.41 4.07 -8.87
CA ASP A 45 -15.62 4.89 -8.71
C ASP A 45 -15.35 6.23 -7.99
N GLY A 46 -14.18 6.40 -7.36
CA GLY A 46 -13.83 7.59 -6.59
C GLY A 46 -14.62 7.77 -5.28
N ALA A 47 -15.39 6.77 -4.83
CA ALA A 47 -16.15 6.89 -3.59
C ALA A 47 -15.23 6.94 -2.36
N ALA A 48 -15.50 7.84 -1.42
CA ALA A 48 -14.73 7.95 -0.19
C ALA A 48 -14.66 6.60 0.57
N VAL A 49 -13.54 6.36 1.25
CA VAL A 49 -13.31 5.17 2.07
C VAL A 49 -12.92 5.62 3.46
N ALA A 50 -13.63 5.14 4.49
CA ALA A 50 -13.41 5.55 5.88
C ALA A 50 -13.34 7.08 6.06
N HIS A 51 -14.25 7.81 5.39
CA HIS A 51 -14.31 9.28 5.33
C HIS A 51 -13.10 9.98 4.69
N VAL A 52 -12.17 9.22 4.10
CA VAL A 52 -11.04 9.75 3.32
C VAL A 52 -11.44 9.83 1.84
N PRO A 53 -11.30 11.01 1.20
CA PRO A 53 -11.51 11.14 -0.24
C PRO A 53 -10.61 10.18 -1.01
N SER A 54 -11.17 9.47 -1.98
CA SER A 54 -10.41 8.55 -2.83
C SER A 54 -10.11 9.16 -4.20
N VAL A 55 -9.06 8.65 -4.84
CA VAL A 55 -8.76 8.94 -6.24
C VAL A 55 -9.09 7.74 -7.13
N ARG A 56 -9.34 8.00 -8.42
CA ARG A 56 -9.81 6.95 -9.36
C ARG A 56 -8.70 6.01 -9.80
N SER A 57 -7.49 6.55 -9.95
CA SER A 57 -6.32 5.82 -10.40
C SER A 57 -5.06 6.30 -9.69
N LEU A 58 -3.97 5.55 -9.86
CA LEU A 58 -2.65 5.97 -9.36
C LEU A 58 -2.11 7.23 -10.05
N ALA A 59 -2.58 7.52 -11.27
CA ALA A 59 -2.20 8.73 -12.01
C ALA A 59 -2.82 10.01 -11.43
N ASP A 60 -3.90 9.88 -10.65
CA ASP A 60 -4.60 10.98 -10.01
C ASP A 60 -4.01 11.33 -8.62
N LEU A 61 -2.95 10.63 -8.19
CA LEU A 61 -2.30 10.93 -6.92
C LEU A 61 -1.66 12.33 -6.96
N PRO A 62 -1.82 13.14 -5.89
CA PRO A 62 -1.32 14.52 -5.89
C PRO A 62 0.21 14.60 -5.84
N GLU A 63 0.87 13.58 -5.30
CA GLU A 63 2.32 13.44 -5.26
C GLU A 63 2.70 11.94 -5.15
N PRO A 64 3.96 11.56 -5.46
CA PRO A 64 4.41 10.18 -5.33
C PRO A 64 4.23 9.61 -3.90
N PRO A 65 3.64 8.42 -3.74
CA PRO A 65 3.52 7.77 -2.45
C PRO A 65 4.87 7.15 -2.01
N ASP A 66 5.08 7.09 -0.70
CA ASP A 66 6.24 6.40 -0.11
C ASP A 66 6.05 4.87 -0.19
N LEU A 67 4.80 4.41 -0.08
CA LEU A 67 4.40 3.01 -0.09
C LEU A 67 3.08 2.83 -0.86
N ILE A 68 2.98 1.80 -1.70
CA ILE A 68 1.71 1.37 -2.30
C ILE A 68 1.25 0.07 -1.62
N CYS A 69 0.09 0.12 -0.97
CA CYS A 69 -0.52 -0.99 -0.24
C CYS A 69 -1.63 -1.62 -1.10
N VAL A 70 -1.43 -2.88 -1.52
CA VAL A 70 -2.29 -3.54 -2.51
C VAL A 70 -3.27 -4.50 -1.84
N TYR A 71 -4.54 -4.34 -2.19
CA TYR A 71 -5.67 -5.23 -1.87
C TYR A 71 -6.41 -5.73 -3.11
N LEU A 72 -5.79 -5.60 -4.29
CA LEU A 72 -6.29 -6.20 -5.52
C LEU A 72 -5.89 -7.66 -5.60
N ASN A 73 -6.72 -8.46 -6.27
CA ASN A 73 -6.31 -9.80 -6.64
C ASN A 73 -5.10 -9.75 -7.60
N PRO A 74 -4.31 -10.84 -7.71
CA PRO A 74 -3.02 -10.83 -8.39
C PRO A 74 -3.12 -10.46 -9.87
N ARG A 75 -4.15 -10.91 -10.59
CA ARG A 75 -4.37 -10.55 -12.01
C ARG A 75 -4.61 -9.05 -12.18
N ARG A 76 -5.47 -8.46 -11.33
CA ARG A 76 -5.77 -7.02 -11.37
C ARG A 76 -4.54 -6.22 -10.96
N ALA A 77 -3.84 -6.63 -9.92
CA ALA A 77 -2.61 -5.98 -9.47
C ALA A 77 -1.51 -6.02 -10.55
N LEU A 78 -1.40 -7.13 -11.29
CA LEU A 78 -0.48 -7.23 -12.43
C LEU A 78 -0.86 -6.27 -13.57
N GLY A 79 -2.16 -6.10 -13.84
CA GLY A 79 -2.66 -5.11 -14.80
C GLY A 79 -2.37 -3.65 -14.40
N GLU A 80 -2.19 -3.38 -13.11
CA GLU A 80 -1.83 -2.06 -12.58
C GLU A 80 -0.31 -1.84 -12.49
N LEU A 81 0.52 -2.83 -12.85
CA LEU A 81 1.96 -2.77 -12.57
C LEU A 81 2.67 -1.62 -13.30
N ASP A 82 2.24 -1.28 -14.52
CA ASP A 82 2.76 -0.11 -15.25
C ASP A 82 2.42 1.20 -14.50
N ALA A 83 1.18 1.33 -14.02
CA ALA A 83 0.73 2.49 -13.26
C ALA A 83 1.45 2.59 -11.90
N ILE A 84 1.65 1.47 -11.21
CA ILE A 84 2.43 1.38 -9.97
C ILE A 84 3.84 1.92 -10.21
N VAL A 85 4.54 1.45 -11.24
CA VAL A 85 5.91 1.89 -11.55
C VAL A 85 5.94 3.36 -11.94
N ALA A 86 4.95 3.84 -12.70
CA ALA A 86 4.85 5.23 -13.13
C ALA A 86 4.71 6.22 -11.96
N THR A 87 4.19 5.79 -10.80
CA THR A 87 4.15 6.65 -9.60
C THR A 87 5.54 7.04 -9.06
N GLY A 88 6.59 6.31 -9.44
CA GLY A 88 7.93 6.46 -8.87
C GLY A 88 8.12 5.85 -7.48
N CYS A 89 7.06 5.24 -6.91
CA CYS A 89 7.13 4.53 -5.64
C CYS A 89 8.15 3.38 -5.72
N LYS A 90 8.83 3.10 -4.62
CA LYS A 90 9.84 2.03 -4.53
C LYS A 90 9.40 0.84 -3.70
N ILE A 91 8.33 0.98 -2.92
CA ILE A 91 7.86 -0.05 -1.99
C ILE A 91 6.45 -0.47 -2.40
N LEU A 92 6.31 -1.74 -2.76
CA LEU A 92 5.03 -2.37 -3.05
C LEU A 92 4.70 -3.36 -1.92
N TRP A 93 3.64 -3.10 -1.19
CA TRP A 93 3.20 -3.94 -0.08
C TRP A 93 2.00 -4.79 -0.51
N LEU A 94 2.17 -6.11 -0.52
CA LEU A 94 1.16 -7.08 -0.90
C LEU A 94 0.52 -7.69 0.35
N ASN A 95 -0.79 -7.49 0.50
CA ASN A 95 -1.55 -8.12 1.57
C ASN A 95 -1.96 -9.56 1.18
N PRO A 96 -2.31 -10.41 2.16
CA PRO A 96 -2.76 -11.77 1.89
C PRO A 96 -3.85 -11.84 0.81
N GLY A 97 -3.63 -12.67 -0.21
CA GLY A 97 -4.54 -12.82 -1.36
C GLY A 97 -4.22 -11.90 -2.55
N ALA A 98 -3.27 -10.96 -2.41
CA ALA A 98 -2.68 -10.21 -3.53
C ALA A 98 -1.38 -10.85 -4.08
N ASP A 99 -0.84 -11.81 -3.33
CA ASP A 99 0.42 -12.53 -3.54
C ASP A 99 0.30 -13.81 -4.40
N SER A 100 -0.92 -14.29 -4.62
CA SER A 100 -1.16 -15.67 -5.09
C SER A 100 -1.02 -15.84 -6.61
N ASN A 101 -0.47 -16.96 -7.07
CA ASN A 101 -0.39 -17.28 -8.49
C ASN A 101 -1.75 -17.78 -9.02
N ALA A 102 -2.31 -17.08 -9.99
CA ALA A 102 -3.31 -17.65 -10.86
C ALA A 102 -2.60 -18.12 -12.14
N ASP A 103 -2.25 -19.40 -12.26
CA ASP A 103 -1.99 -20.06 -13.57
C ASP A 103 -0.53 -20.22 -14.07
N GLY A 104 0.50 -20.16 -13.20
CA GLY A 104 1.86 -20.63 -13.57
C GLY A 104 2.70 -19.65 -14.43
N GLY A 105 2.28 -18.40 -14.57
CA GLY A 105 3.09 -17.29 -15.11
C GLY A 105 4.02 -16.65 -14.07
N ALA A 106 4.71 -15.56 -14.46
CA ALA A 106 5.51 -14.76 -13.52
C ALA A 106 4.62 -14.18 -12.43
N THR A 107 5.03 -14.37 -11.17
CA THR A 107 4.28 -13.87 -10.02
C THR A 107 4.28 -12.34 -10.02
N LEU A 108 3.27 -11.70 -9.42
CA LEU A 108 3.28 -10.24 -9.23
C LEU A 108 4.57 -9.78 -8.54
N VAL A 109 5.06 -10.56 -7.58
CA VAL A 109 6.32 -10.34 -6.87
C VAL A 109 7.51 -10.32 -7.85
N ALA A 110 7.62 -11.33 -8.72
CA ALA A 110 8.71 -11.43 -9.69
C ALA A 110 8.66 -10.28 -10.72
N ALA A 111 7.47 -9.97 -11.23
CA ALA A 111 7.28 -8.89 -12.20
C ALA A 111 7.58 -7.51 -11.58
N ALA A 112 7.14 -7.25 -10.35
CA ALA A 112 7.42 -6.03 -9.63
C ALA A 112 8.91 -5.88 -9.29
N THR A 113 9.53 -6.96 -8.79
CA THR A 113 10.97 -6.98 -8.45
C THR A 113 11.84 -6.75 -9.69
N ALA A 114 11.51 -7.35 -10.83
CA ALA A 114 12.22 -7.14 -12.09
C ALA A 114 12.16 -5.67 -12.59
N ARG A 115 11.18 -4.91 -12.12
CA ARG A 115 11.02 -3.48 -12.40
C ARG A 115 11.59 -2.57 -11.29
N GLY A 116 12.35 -3.14 -10.36
CA GLY A 116 13.06 -2.41 -9.31
C GLY A 116 12.19 -2.00 -8.12
N LEU A 117 11.02 -2.61 -7.94
CA LEU A 117 10.22 -2.44 -6.74
C LEU A 117 10.73 -3.36 -5.63
N ARG A 118 10.83 -2.83 -4.41
CA ARG A 118 10.95 -3.65 -3.21
C ARG A 118 9.57 -4.16 -2.84
N VAL A 119 9.38 -5.46 -2.92
CA VAL A 119 8.10 -6.10 -2.60
C VAL A 119 8.13 -6.60 -1.15
N ILE A 120 7.10 -6.25 -0.39
CA ILE A 120 6.89 -6.74 0.99
C ILE A 120 5.60 -7.56 0.99
N GLU A 121 5.69 -8.81 1.46
CA GLU A 121 4.56 -9.74 1.58
C GLU A 121 4.23 -9.91 3.06
N ALA A 122 3.22 -9.18 3.54
CA ALA A 122 2.81 -9.21 4.94
C ALA A 122 1.40 -8.61 5.10
N CYS A 123 0.70 -8.98 6.16
CA CYS A 123 -0.57 -8.32 6.50
C CYS A 123 -0.29 -6.93 7.07
N THR A 124 -0.63 -5.88 6.33
CA THR A 124 -0.50 -4.49 6.78
C THR A 124 -1.25 -4.25 8.10
N LEU A 125 -2.42 -4.87 8.29
CA LEU A 125 -3.21 -4.68 9.50
C LEU A 125 -2.50 -5.23 10.75
N VAL A 126 -1.79 -6.36 10.59
CA VAL A 126 -0.98 -6.94 11.67
C VAL A 126 0.18 -6.00 11.99
N VAL A 127 0.93 -5.56 10.98
CA VAL A 127 2.04 -4.61 11.20
C VAL A 127 1.57 -3.35 11.90
N LEU A 128 0.48 -2.73 11.44
CA LEU A 128 -0.10 -1.53 12.06
C LEU A 128 -0.60 -1.75 13.50
N SER A 129 -0.73 -2.98 13.99
CA SER A 129 -1.10 -3.25 15.39
C SER A 129 0.08 -3.19 16.36
N TRP A 130 1.32 -3.25 15.88
CA TRP A 130 2.51 -3.27 16.74
C TRP A 130 3.64 -2.33 16.25
N GLY A 131 3.57 -1.82 15.01
CA GLY A 131 4.64 -1.02 14.42
C GLY A 131 4.22 -0.25 13.17
N ASP A 132 5.22 0.32 12.49
CA ASP A 132 5.04 1.15 11.31
C ASP A 132 5.47 0.39 10.03
N PRO A 133 4.59 0.26 9.00
CA PRO A 133 4.92 -0.40 7.74
C PRO A 133 6.16 0.17 7.01
N TRP A 134 6.42 1.48 7.10
CA TRP A 134 7.62 2.09 6.52
C TRP A 134 8.90 1.52 7.15
N GLU A 135 8.91 1.39 8.48
CA GLU A 135 10.04 0.86 9.22
C GLU A 135 10.28 -0.61 8.89
N VAL A 136 9.21 -1.40 8.77
CA VAL A 136 9.28 -2.80 8.38
C VAL A 136 9.77 -2.97 6.94
N ALA A 137 9.30 -2.12 6.01
CA ALA A 137 9.71 -2.18 4.62
C ALA A 137 11.17 -1.75 4.38
N ASN A 138 11.79 -1.06 5.34
CA ASN A 138 13.19 -0.66 5.29
C ASN A 138 14.10 -1.51 6.19
N ASP A 139 13.52 -2.32 7.08
CA ASP A 139 14.22 -3.30 7.91
C ASP A 139 13.37 -4.57 8.06
N PRO A 140 13.49 -5.53 7.12
CA PRO A 140 12.70 -6.76 7.14
C PRO A 140 12.94 -7.65 8.36
N SER A 141 14.03 -7.45 9.13
CA SER A 141 14.27 -8.22 10.36
C SER A 141 13.16 -8.00 11.40
N LYS A 142 12.43 -6.88 11.29
CA LYS A 142 11.28 -6.53 12.14
C LYS A 142 10.03 -7.38 11.84
N ILE A 143 9.95 -8.10 10.72
CA ILE A 143 8.81 -8.97 10.39
C ILE A 143 8.80 -10.23 11.27
N ALA A 144 9.97 -10.76 11.63
CA ALA A 144 10.10 -12.04 12.33
C ALA A 144 9.88 -11.95 13.86
N THR A 145 9.69 -10.75 14.40
CA THR A 145 9.56 -10.48 15.84
C THR A 145 8.14 -10.15 16.28
N ALA A 146 7.17 -10.29 15.36
CA ALA A 146 5.76 -9.92 15.53
C ALA A 146 4.83 -11.13 15.69
#